data_AF-A0A530YAU7-F1
#
_entry.id   AF-A0A530YAU7-F1
#
_cell.length_a   1.000
_cell.length_b   1.000
_cell.length_c   1.000
_cell.angle_alpha   90.00
_cell.angle_beta   90.00
_cell.angle_gamma   90.00
#
_symmetry.space_group_name_H-M   'P 1'
#
loop_
_entity.id
_entity.type
_entity.pdbx_description
1 polymer ?
#
loop_
_entity_poly.entity_id
_entity_poly.type
_entity_poly.pdbx_seq_one_letter_code
_entity_poly.pdbx_strand_id
1 'polypeptide(L)' 'MYFIALATDYDGTLAHDGIVVEKTLAALERFKKSGRKLILVTGRELPDLKRVFPELGGFDKV' A
#
# COMPACT_ATOMS: atom_id res chain seq x y z
N MET A 1 22.02 1.91 2.15
CA MET A 1 20.55 1.79 2.04
C MET A 1 20.17 0.40 2.54
N TYR A 2 19.42 0.29 3.65
CA TYR A 2 19.18 -1.02 4.29
C TYR A 2 18.05 -1.83 3.66
N PHE A 3 17.07 -1.18 3.01
CA PHE A 3 15.98 -1.84 2.30
C PHE A 3 15.61 -1.06 1.04
N ILE A 4 15.33 -1.79 -0.06
CA ILE A 4 14.98 -1.24 -1.37
C ILE A 4 13.48 -1.33 -1.69
N ALA A 5 12.74 -2.15 -0.94
CA ALA A 5 11.32 -2.39 -1.13
C ALA A 5 10.60 -2.61 0.20
N LEU A 6 9.30 -2.34 0.22
CA LEU A 6 8.36 -2.71 1.26
C LEU A 6 7.25 -3.55 0.63
N ALA A 7 7.15 -4.81 1.06
CA ALA A 7 6.00 -5.66 0.79
C ALA A 7 5.08 -5.66 2.02
N THR A 8 3.79 -5.38 1.83
CA THR A 8 2.84 -5.20 2.94
C THR A 8 1.47 -5.73 2.58
N ASP A 9 0.74 -6.24 3.57
CA ASP A 9 -0.67 -6.61 3.40
C ASP A 9 -1.60 -5.38 3.52
N TYR A 10 -2.84 -5.52 3.04
CA TYR A 10 -3.86 -4.50 3.13
C TYR A 10 -4.64 -4.59 4.46
N ASP A 11 -5.43 -5.64 4.65
CA ASP A 11 -6.36 -5.76 5.77
C ASP A 11 -5.65 -5.99 7.11
N GLY A 12 -5.99 -5.19 8.11
CA GLY A 12 -5.37 -5.27 9.44
C GLY A 12 -3.92 -4.78 9.48
N THR A 13 -3.35 -4.36 8.35
CA THR A 13 -1.98 -3.84 8.23
C THR A 13 -1.96 -2.38 7.78
N LEU A 14 -2.39 -2.10 6.55
CA LEU A 14 -2.53 -0.71 6.06
C LEU A 14 -3.89 -0.12 6.41
N ALA A 15 -4.92 -0.96 6.29
CA ALA A 15 -6.29 -0.60 6.56
C ALA A 15 -6.73 -1.13 7.92
N HIS A 16 -7.33 -0.26 8.72
CA HIS A 16 -8.09 -0.66 9.89
C HIS A 16 -9.57 -0.47 9.57
N ASP A 17 -10.36 -1.54 9.69
CA ASP A 17 -11.78 -1.57 9.29
C ASP A 17 -12.02 -1.12 7.84
N GLY A 18 -11.09 -1.48 6.94
CA GLY A 18 -11.15 -1.12 5.51
C GLY A 18 -10.75 0.33 5.20
N ILE A 19 -10.29 1.11 6.19
CA ILE A 19 -9.89 2.50 6.01
C ILE A 19 -8.38 2.63 6.17
N VAL A 20 -7.72 3.17 5.15
CA VAL A 20 -6.32 3.61 5.24
C VAL A 20 -6.32 5.08 5.65
N VAL A 21 -5.73 5.36 6.80
CA VAL A 21 -5.63 6.74 7.30
C VAL A 21 -4.63 7.57 6.50
N GLU A 22 -4.90 8.87 6.34
CA GLU A 22 -4.08 9.80 5.55
C GLU A 22 -2.59 9.79 5.93
N LYS A 23 -2.30 9.67 7.24
CA LYS A 23 -0.90 9.58 7.72
C LYS A 23 -0.14 8.39 7.15
N THR A 24 -0.83 7.27 6.92
CA THR A 24 -0.25 6.04 6.35
C THR A 24 0.01 6.25 4.86
N LEU A 25 -0.95 6.83 4.13
CA LEU A 25 -0.77 7.20 2.72
C LEU A 25 0.41 8.14 2.52
N ALA A 26 0.49 9.21 3.32
CA ALA A 26 1.60 10.16 3.27
C ALA A 26 2.96 9.51 3.57
N ALA A 27 2.99 8.51 4.45
CA ALA A 27 4.20 7.74 4.74
C ALA A 27 4.63 6.84 3.59
N LEU A 28 3.68 6.14 2.95
CA LEU A 28 3.91 5.33 1.75
C LEU A 28 4.41 6.20 0.59
N GLU A 29 3.78 7.35 0.35
CA GLU A 29 4.22 8.31 -0.67
C GLU A 29 5.65 8.80 -0.43
N ARG A 30 6.00 9.16 0.81
CA ARG A 30 7.38 9.51 1.17
C ARG A 30 8.35 8.34 0.96
N PHE A 31 7.92 7.12 1.26
CA PHE A 31 8.72 5.93 1.02
C PHE A 31 9.00 5.74 -0.47
N LYS A 32 7.98 5.84 -1.32
CA LYS A 32 8.12 5.74 -2.77
C LYS A 32 9.00 6.85 -3.36
N LYS A 33 8.81 8.10 -2.92
CA LYS A 33 9.60 9.27 -3.38
C LYS A 33 11.10 9.16 -3.13
N SER A 34 11.52 8.34 -2.17
CA SER A 34 12.94 8.06 -1.95
C SER A 34 13.55 7.04 -2.93
N GLY A 35 12.81 6.60 -3.95
CA GLY A 35 13.27 5.66 -4.98
C GLY A 35 13.09 4.19 -4.62
N ARG A 36 12.37 3.88 -3.53
CA ARG A 36 12.09 2.52 -3.08
C ARG A 36 10.76 2.00 -3.64
N LYS A 37 10.63 0.68 -3.69
CA LYS A 37 9.47 -0.02 -4.26
C LYS A 37 8.40 -0.33 -3.23
N LEU A 38 7.13 -0.09 -3.56
CA LEU A 38 5.97 -0.49 -2.77
C LEU A 38 5.27 -1.65 -3.45
N ILE A 39 5.12 -2.76 -2.72
CA ILE A 39 4.44 -3.97 -3.19
C ILE A 39 3.31 -4.28 -2.21
N LEU A 40 2.08 -4.37 -2.71
CA LEU A 40 0.95 -4.81 -1.91
C LEU A 40 0.81 -6.32 -2.09
N VAL A 41 0.76 -7.05 -0.99
CA VAL A 41 0.63 -8.51 -0.97
C VAL A 41 -0.60 -8.83 -0.16
N THR A 42 -1.72 -9.06 -0.83
CA THR A 42 -3.00 -9.26 -0.16
C THR A 42 -3.75 -10.46 -0.71
N GLY A 43 -4.60 -11.06 0.13
CA GLY A 43 -5.53 -12.11 -0.28
C GLY A 43 -6.78 -11.57 -1.00
N ARG A 44 -6.98 -10.25 -1.07
CA ARG A 44 -8.13 -9.66 -1.76
C ARG A 44 -8.07 -9.89 -3.27
N GLU A 45 -9.23 -10.13 -3.86
CA GLU A 45 -9.38 -10.09 -5.31
C GLU A 45 -9.16 -8.66 -5.84
N LEU A 46 -8.42 -8.52 -6.93
CA LEU A 46 -8.05 -7.22 -7.49
C LEU A 46 -9.25 -6.27 -7.77
N PRO A 47 -10.40 -6.76 -8.30
CA PRO A 47 -11.57 -5.90 -8.48
C PRO A 47 -12.15 -5.37 -7.17
N ASP A 48 -12.19 -6.18 -6.12
CA ASP A 48 -12.67 -5.76 -4.79
C ASP A 48 -11.72 -4.75 -4.15
N LEU A 49 -10.42 -5.05 -4.22
CA LEU A 49 -9.38 -4.16 -3.71
C LEU A 49 -9.44 -2.76 -4.34
N LYS A 50 -9.65 -2.67 -5.66
CA LYS A 50 -9.78 -1.37 -6.36
C LYS A 50 -11.01 -0.56 -5.91
N ARG A 51 -12.05 -1.22 -5.39
CA ARG A 51 -13.25 -0.55 -4.89
C ARG A 51 -13.03 0.04 -3.50
N VAL A 52 -12.30 -0.68 -2.64
CA VAL A 52 -12.06 -0.26 -1.26
C VAL A 52 -10.79 0.59 -1.09
N PHE A 53 -9.86 0.52 -2.05
CA PHE A 53 -8.59 1.22 -1.99
C PHE A 53 -8.27 1.94 -3.31
N PRO A 54 -8.88 3.12 -3.56
CA PRO A 54 -8.63 3.92 -4.77
C PRO A 54 -7.17 4.34 -4.95
N GLU A 55 -6.42 4.48 -3.85
CA GLU A 55 -5.01 4.90 -3.83
C GLU A 55 -4.04 3.77 -4.23
N LEU A 56 -4.55 2.62 -4.67
CA LEU A 56 -3.77 1.47 -5.15
C LEU A 56 -2.72 1.84 -6.21
N GLY A 57 -2.96 2.89 -7.01
CA GLY A 57 -2.00 3.40 -8.00
C GLY A 57 -0.66 3.87 -7.40
N GLY A 58 -0.60 4.08 -6.10
CA GLY A 58 0.63 4.33 -5.35
C GLY A 58 1.58 3.12 -5.30
N PHE A 59 1.12 1.91 -5.59
CA PHE A 59 1.96 0.69 -5.53
C PHE A 59 2.63 0.39 -6.88
N ASP A 60 3.86 -0.14 -6.83
CA ASP A 60 4.58 -0.61 -8.02
C ASP A 60 4.04 -1.98 -8.48
N LYS A 61 3.54 -2.78 -7.55
CA LYS A 61 2.96 -4.10 -7.81
C LYS A 61 1.91 -4.45 -6.75
N VAL A 62 0.93 -5.22 -7.19
CA VAL A 62 -0.13 -5.89 -6.41
C VAL A 62 -0.20 -7.32 -6.90
#